data_AF-A0A6C0EFN0-F1
#
_entry.id   AF-A0A6C0EFN0-F1
#
_cell.length_a   1.000
_cell.length_b   1.000
_cell.length_c   1.000
_cell.angle_alpha   90.00
_cell.angle_beta   90.00
_cell.angle_gamma   90.00
#
_symmetry.space_group_name_H-M   'P 1'
#
loop_
_entity.id
_entity.type
_entity.pdbx_description
1 polymer ?
#
loop_
_entity_poly.entity_id
_entity_poly.type
_entity_poly.pdbx_seq_one_letter_code
_entity_poly.pdbx_strand_id
1 'polypeptide(L)'
;PQLNRLQMSDIHEEKKAFALLRHEYRGHEDLKKASLFGSQMSFLEMLKDEQKEVYEKVINDNNVHKDFFIQGARADSWDAWIIHSDFMISKQENKAFNFELGRIGCDNKMIYLLKTLGYTIYNDPLWVPIYHYHTDQNRDYTRDDRLPDPYGLYIPARTNIKQTPSSLGVDIQSVLHTTNQLKYLHFSDDNTNFGKFIKEKLDTNKPFIIPRIAGEENNFAFFTRMMVEGKIPQNDETKKLLRYHILKNNAGVNMTSFESAKKYSELYFKAFEHSELYSVWEPWGAVYRAIQQSHDYVLSTFQQEKVWAFAFDVYHYLHNPWTWALRGKRLLIISPFEDSMKEKINKRKEIYGVDLFPECEFVFIKPPQTQGTQESREFDIELCDFYKKLELMKDDFDVALCSCGGYGNLVCDYIYSEMNKSAIYVGGVLQMYFGIYGSRWVRERPDILRIHLNEHWSRPNNNEKPKDFQKVEGSCYW
;
A
#
# COMPACT_ATOMS: atom_id res chain seq x y z
N PRO A 1 -19.53 -33.03 -9.80
CA PRO A 1 -18.23 -33.08 -9.07
C PRO A 1 -17.77 -31.71 -8.54
N GLN A 2 -17.71 -30.68 -9.39
CA GLN A 2 -17.33 -29.31 -8.97
C GLN A 2 -18.35 -28.70 -8.00
N LEU A 3 -19.66 -28.89 -8.21
CA LEU A 3 -20.70 -28.42 -7.29
C LEU A 3 -20.51 -29.00 -5.87
N ASN A 4 -20.20 -30.30 -5.77
CA ASN A 4 -19.91 -30.95 -4.49
C ASN A 4 -18.64 -30.36 -3.84
N ARG A 5 -17.62 -30.02 -4.63
CA ARG A 5 -16.40 -29.36 -4.13
C ARG A 5 -16.70 -27.96 -3.59
N LEU A 6 -17.55 -27.19 -4.26
CA LEU A 6 -18.01 -25.89 -3.76
C LEU A 6 -18.87 -26.03 -2.50
N GLN A 7 -19.72 -27.05 -2.39
CA GLN A 7 -20.44 -27.33 -1.15
C GLN A 7 -19.48 -27.69 0.01
N MET A 8 -18.37 -28.37 -0.29
CA MET A 8 -17.29 -28.64 0.67
C MET A 8 -16.41 -27.42 0.98
N SER A 9 -16.59 -26.31 0.27
CA SER A 9 -15.71 -25.15 0.35
C SER A 9 -16.10 -24.10 1.38
N ASP A 10 -17.18 -24.35 2.14
CA ASP A 10 -17.81 -23.43 3.10
C ASP A 10 -18.10 -22.01 2.54
N ILE A 11 -18.10 -21.82 1.21
CA ILE A 11 -18.28 -20.53 0.53
C ILE A 11 -19.58 -19.78 0.93
N HIS A 12 -20.52 -20.47 1.55
CA HIS A 12 -21.78 -19.93 2.07
C HIS A 12 -21.66 -19.38 3.51
N GLU A 13 -20.57 -19.66 4.22
CA GLU A 13 -20.34 -19.24 5.61
C GLU A 13 -19.53 -17.95 5.71
N GLU A 14 -18.62 -17.69 4.76
CA GLU A 14 -17.74 -16.52 4.77
C GLU A 14 -17.62 -15.85 3.40
N LYS A 15 -17.16 -14.60 3.41
CA LYS A 15 -16.91 -13.79 2.21
C LYS A 15 -15.71 -14.35 1.44
N LYS A 16 -15.96 -15.38 0.62
CA LYS A 16 -14.96 -16.07 -0.23
C LYS A 16 -15.26 -15.82 -1.72
N ALA A 17 -14.21 -15.66 -2.50
CA ALA A 17 -14.30 -15.52 -3.95
C ALA A 17 -13.32 -16.48 -4.62
N PHE A 18 -13.83 -17.35 -5.49
CA PHE A 18 -12.98 -18.16 -6.35
C PHE A 18 -12.71 -17.40 -7.64
N ALA A 19 -11.50 -16.86 -7.78
CA ALA A 19 -11.03 -16.25 -9.02
C ALA A 19 -10.09 -17.24 -9.67
N LEU A 20 -10.58 -17.94 -10.69
CA LEU A 20 -9.95 -19.16 -11.19
C LEU A 20 -9.23 -18.90 -12.51
N LEU A 21 -7.93 -19.20 -12.53
CA LEU A 21 -7.19 -19.30 -13.77
C LEU A 21 -7.72 -20.49 -14.59
N ARG A 22 -7.85 -20.30 -15.90
CA ARG A 22 -8.33 -21.33 -16.81
C ARG A 22 -7.25 -22.36 -17.19
N HIS A 23 -7.75 -23.53 -17.60
CA HIS A 23 -7.06 -24.47 -18.47
C HIS A 23 -7.43 -24.17 -19.93
N GLU A 24 -6.43 -24.18 -20.81
CA GLU A 24 -6.59 -23.93 -22.25
C GLU A 24 -7.05 -25.21 -22.95
N TYR A 25 -8.31 -25.27 -23.41
CA TYR A 25 -8.81 -26.41 -24.17
C TYR A 25 -8.43 -26.28 -25.65
N ARG A 26 -7.40 -27.03 -26.06
CA ARG A 26 -6.90 -27.11 -27.45
C ARG A 26 -7.22 -28.43 -28.14
N GLY A 27 -8.47 -28.88 -28.01
CA GLY A 27 -8.93 -30.13 -28.63
C GLY A 27 -8.36 -31.40 -27.99
N HIS A 28 -7.99 -31.35 -26.70
CA HIS A 28 -7.53 -32.53 -25.97
C HIS A 28 -8.67 -33.52 -25.76
N GLU A 29 -8.48 -34.79 -26.12
CA GLU A 29 -9.45 -35.87 -25.85
C GLU A 29 -9.69 -36.08 -24.35
N ASP A 30 -8.68 -35.79 -23.52
CA ASP A 30 -8.75 -35.80 -22.07
C ASP A 30 -8.50 -34.39 -21.53
N LEU A 31 -9.55 -33.76 -20.98
CA LEU A 31 -9.50 -32.42 -20.39
C LEU A 31 -8.47 -32.30 -19.26
N LYS A 32 -8.12 -33.40 -18.58
CA LYS A 32 -7.09 -33.37 -17.53
C LYS A 32 -5.69 -33.07 -18.06
N LYS A 33 -5.48 -33.19 -19.37
CA LYS A 33 -4.21 -32.89 -20.05
C LYS A 33 -4.12 -31.44 -20.52
N ALA A 34 -5.19 -30.66 -20.44
CA ALA A 34 -5.18 -29.26 -20.81
C ALA A 34 -4.27 -28.46 -19.87
N SER A 35 -3.35 -27.67 -20.44
CA SER A 35 -2.38 -26.88 -19.68
C SER A 35 -3.02 -25.64 -19.04
N LEU A 36 -2.47 -25.18 -17.92
CA LEU A 36 -2.88 -23.91 -17.29
C LEU A 36 -2.44 -22.73 -18.15
N PHE A 37 -3.29 -21.72 -18.29
CA PHE A 37 -2.99 -20.57 -19.13
C PHE A 37 -1.69 -19.85 -18.72
N GLY A 38 -0.79 -19.70 -19.69
CA GLY A 38 0.50 -19.06 -19.51
C GLY A 38 1.52 -19.85 -18.67
N SER A 39 1.27 -21.13 -18.42
CA SER A 39 2.33 -22.09 -18.06
C SER A 39 3.26 -22.33 -19.25
N GLN A 40 4.47 -22.86 -19.02
CA GLN A 40 5.38 -23.24 -20.10
C GLN A 40 4.72 -24.25 -21.06
N MET A 41 3.95 -25.23 -20.57
CA MET A 41 3.18 -26.14 -21.42
C MET A 41 2.17 -25.40 -22.29
N SER A 42 1.47 -24.39 -21.76
CA SER A 42 0.51 -23.59 -22.52
C SER A 42 1.18 -22.85 -23.68
N PHE A 43 2.38 -22.29 -23.48
CA PHE A 43 3.15 -21.69 -24.57
C PHE A 43 3.65 -22.71 -25.59
N LEU A 44 4.10 -23.89 -25.14
CA LEU A 44 4.52 -24.96 -26.05
C LEU A 44 3.34 -25.46 -26.90
N GLU A 45 2.16 -25.63 -26.32
CA GLU A 45 0.97 -26.07 -27.05
C GLU A 45 0.51 -25.05 -28.09
N MET A 46 0.75 -23.74 -27.89
CA MET A 46 0.53 -22.73 -28.94
C MET A 46 1.42 -22.96 -30.16
N LEU A 47 2.67 -23.39 -29.96
CA LEU A 47 3.59 -23.69 -31.07
C LEU A 47 3.12 -24.89 -31.91
N LYS A 48 2.24 -25.76 -31.38
CA LYS A 48 1.71 -26.87 -32.18
C LYS A 48 0.91 -26.36 -33.39
N ASP A 49 0.21 -25.25 -33.22
CA ASP A 49 -0.65 -24.66 -34.24
C ASP A 49 0.16 -23.80 -35.23
N GLU A 50 1.25 -23.18 -34.77
CA GLU A 50 2.06 -22.23 -35.56
C GLU A 50 3.35 -22.84 -36.15
N GLN A 51 3.99 -23.76 -35.44
CA GLN A 51 5.33 -24.31 -35.72
C GLN A 51 5.46 -25.79 -35.28
N LYS A 52 4.66 -26.66 -35.91
CA LYS A 52 4.52 -28.08 -35.53
C LYS A 52 5.86 -28.84 -35.38
N GLU A 53 6.82 -28.64 -36.28
CA GLU A 53 8.12 -29.32 -36.21
C GLU A 53 8.95 -28.91 -34.99
N VAL A 54 8.90 -27.63 -34.61
CA VAL A 54 9.57 -27.10 -33.41
C VAL A 54 8.91 -27.67 -32.17
N TYR A 55 7.57 -27.70 -32.13
CA TYR A 55 6.81 -28.32 -31.06
C TYR A 55 7.18 -29.80 -30.88
N GLU A 56 7.19 -30.59 -31.96
CA GLU A 56 7.53 -32.03 -31.91
C GLU A 56 8.96 -32.27 -31.43
N LYS A 57 9.91 -31.41 -31.80
CA LYS A 57 11.28 -31.48 -31.29
C LYS A 57 11.36 -31.20 -29.79
N VAL A 58 10.69 -30.15 -29.32
CA VAL A 58 10.77 -29.70 -27.92
C VAL A 58 9.99 -30.61 -26.97
N ILE A 59 8.81 -31.08 -27.35
CA ILE A 59 7.98 -31.92 -26.46
C ILE A 59 8.57 -33.32 -26.20
N ASN A 60 9.47 -33.76 -27.09
CA ASN A 60 10.20 -35.03 -26.98
C ASN A 60 11.54 -34.88 -26.23
N ASP A 61 11.94 -33.67 -25.86
CA ASP A 61 13.12 -33.44 -25.01
C ASP A 61 12.79 -33.84 -23.56
N ASN A 62 13.65 -34.67 -22.96
CA ASN A 62 13.50 -35.14 -21.58
C ASN A 62 13.66 -34.02 -20.53
N ASN A 63 14.25 -32.88 -20.90
CA ASN A 63 14.42 -31.74 -20.01
C ASN A 63 13.17 -30.85 -19.89
N VAL A 64 12.15 -31.07 -20.73
CA VAL A 64 10.89 -30.34 -20.63
C VAL A 64 10.00 -31.01 -19.61
N HIS A 65 9.84 -30.37 -18.44
CA HIS A 65 8.84 -30.79 -17.47
C HIS A 65 7.45 -30.64 -18.10
N LYS A 66 6.62 -31.67 -18.09
CA LYS A 66 5.25 -31.63 -18.65
C LYS A 66 4.19 -31.33 -17.58
N ASP A 67 4.66 -31.13 -16.36
CA ASP A 67 3.83 -30.92 -15.18
C ASP A 67 3.75 -29.42 -14.85
N PHE A 68 2.56 -28.84 -14.97
CA PHE A 68 2.31 -27.44 -14.66
C PHE A 68 2.57 -27.10 -13.17
N PHE A 69 2.52 -28.08 -12.24
CA PHE A 69 2.91 -27.88 -10.84
C PHE A 69 4.35 -27.34 -10.74
N ILE A 70 5.22 -27.77 -11.66
CA ILE A 70 6.64 -27.43 -11.72
C ILE A 70 6.87 -26.13 -12.50
N GLN A 71 6.06 -25.87 -13.52
CA GLN A 71 6.29 -24.80 -14.52
C GLN A 71 5.77 -23.42 -14.14
N GLY A 72 4.95 -23.28 -13.09
CA GLY A 72 4.29 -22.00 -12.79
C GLY A 72 3.15 -21.67 -13.76
N ALA A 73 2.41 -20.60 -13.46
CA ALA A 73 1.33 -20.10 -14.31
C ALA A 73 1.11 -18.61 -14.08
N ARG A 74 0.35 -17.94 -14.96
CA ARG A 74 0.11 -16.49 -14.86
C ARG A 74 -0.62 -16.13 -13.56
N ALA A 75 -0.23 -15.00 -12.98
CA ALA A 75 -0.81 -14.44 -11.76
C ALA A 75 -1.73 -13.23 -12.03
N ASP A 76 -2.04 -12.96 -13.30
CA ASP A 76 -2.72 -11.75 -13.75
C ASP A 76 -3.96 -11.99 -14.61
N SER A 77 -4.49 -13.22 -14.64
CA SER A 77 -5.67 -13.54 -15.44
C SER A 77 -6.58 -14.54 -14.73
N TRP A 78 -7.89 -14.32 -14.85
CA TRP A 78 -8.93 -15.19 -14.32
C TRP A 78 -10.13 -15.14 -15.27
N ASP A 79 -10.75 -16.28 -15.55
CA ASP A 79 -11.87 -16.37 -16.50
C ASP A 79 -13.21 -16.66 -15.81
N ALA A 80 -13.16 -17.08 -14.55
CA ALA A 80 -14.33 -17.32 -13.75
C ALA A 80 -14.17 -16.72 -12.35
N TRP A 81 -15.22 -16.04 -11.90
CA TRP A 81 -15.39 -15.55 -10.54
C TRP A 81 -16.63 -16.20 -9.94
N ILE A 82 -16.45 -16.95 -8.85
CA ILE A 82 -17.55 -17.60 -8.14
C ILE A 82 -17.63 -17.02 -6.74
N ILE A 83 -18.78 -16.43 -6.42
CA ILE A 83 -19.11 -15.88 -5.11
C ILE A 83 -20.48 -16.42 -4.68
N HIS A 84 -20.69 -16.62 -3.38
CA HIS A 84 -21.99 -17.03 -2.87
C HIS A 84 -22.97 -15.85 -2.81
N SER A 85 -24.24 -16.11 -3.07
CA SER A 85 -25.29 -15.07 -3.12
C SER A 85 -25.51 -14.33 -1.79
N ASP A 86 -25.12 -14.94 -0.67
CA ASP A 86 -25.22 -14.33 0.66
C ASP A 86 -24.18 -13.23 0.89
N PHE A 87 -23.12 -13.23 0.07
CA PHE A 87 -22.04 -12.25 0.11
C PHE A 87 -21.98 -11.50 -1.21
N MET A 88 -23.12 -11.10 -1.77
CA MET A 88 -23.13 -10.27 -2.99
C MET A 88 -22.62 -8.86 -2.71
N ILE A 89 -21.91 -8.31 -3.69
CA ILE A 89 -21.46 -6.91 -3.69
C ILE A 89 -22.71 -6.00 -3.67
N SER A 90 -22.74 -5.06 -2.73
CA SER A 90 -23.87 -4.13 -2.60
C SER A 90 -23.96 -3.15 -3.78
N LYS A 91 -25.12 -2.52 -3.96
CA LYS A 91 -25.31 -1.51 -5.01
C LYS A 91 -24.32 -0.34 -4.92
N GLN A 92 -23.92 0.03 -3.70
CA GLN A 92 -22.94 1.10 -3.47
C GLN A 92 -21.55 0.64 -3.87
N GLU A 93 -21.09 -0.50 -3.36
CA GLU A 93 -19.77 -1.08 -3.68
C GLU A 93 -19.62 -1.36 -5.19
N ASN A 94 -20.70 -1.79 -5.86
CA ASN A 94 -20.71 -2.10 -7.29
C ASN A 94 -20.37 -0.89 -8.18
N LYS A 95 -20.47 0.35 -7.66
CA LYS A 95 -20.03 1.55 -8.39
C LYS A 95 -18.55 1.51 -8.76
N ALA A 96 -17.71 0.85 -7.97
CA ALA A 96 -16.28 0.68 -8.27
C ALA A 96 -16.01 -0.40 -9.32
N PHE A 97 -16.97 -1.29 -9.59
CA PHE A 97 -16.88 -2.35 -10.59
C PHE A 97 -17.42 -1.92 -11.97
N ASN A 98 -17.71 -0.62 -12.15
CA ASN A 98 -18.20 -0.06 -13.40
C ASN A 98 -17.06 0.10 -14.43
N PHE A 99 -16.59 -1.02 -14.97
CA PHE A 99 -15.62 -1.11 -16.05
C PHE A 99 -15.94 -2.30 -16.96
N GLU A 100 -15.47 -2.24 -18.21
CA GLU A 100 -15.67 -3.31 -19.17
C GLU A 100 -14.75 -4.52 -18.88
N LEU A 101 -15.34 -5.71 -18.85
CA LEU A 101 -14.59 -6.97 -18.88
C LEU A 101 -13.98 -7.21 -20.27
N GLY A 102 -12.94 -8.04 -20.34
CA GLY A 102 -12.22 -8.28 -21.59
C GLY A 102 -11.24 -7.17 -21.97
N ARG A 103 -10.97 -6.21 -21.07
CA ARG A 103 -9.92 -5.18 -21.22
C ARG A 103 -8.66 -5.57 -20.43
N ILE A 104 -7.51 -5.03 -20.82
CA ILE A 104 -6.25 -5.29 -20.08
C ILE A 104 -6.38 -4.76 -18.65
N GLY A 105 -6.11 -5.62 -17.67
CA GLY A 105 -6.13 -5.28 -16.25
C GLY A 105 -7.50 -5.39 -15.56
N CYS A 106 -8.59 -5.73 -16.28
CA CYS A 106 -9.93 -5.87 -15.66
C CYS A 106 -9.97 -6.97 -14.61
N ASP A 107 -9.40 -8.13 -14.95
CA ASP A 107 -9.12 -9.26 -14.07
C ASP A 107 -8.44 -8.81 -12.77
N ASN A 108 -7.37 -8.03 -12.88
CA ASN A 108 -6.56 -7.60 -11.75
C ASN A 108 -7.24 -6.52 -10.91
N LYS A 109 -8.01 -5.66 -11.57
CA LYS A 109 -8.86 -4.69 -10.89
C LYS A 109 -9.91 -5.40 -10.06
N MET A 110 -10.51 -6.47 -10.60
CA MET A 110 -11.46 -7.32 -9.88
C MET A 110 -10.84 -7.90 -8.61
N ILE A 111 -9.62 -8.47 -8.68
CA ILE A 111 -8.90 -8.99 -7.51
C ILE A 111 -8.68 -7.91 -6.44
N TYR A 112 -8.18 -6.74 -6.86
CA TYR A 112 -7.95 -5.62 -5.94
C TYR A 112 -9.23 -5.18 -5.23
N LEU A 113 -10.34 -5.02 -5.97
CA LEU A 113 -11.61 -4.59 -5.40
C LEU A 113 -12.20 -5.65 -4.47
N LEU A 114 -12.19 -6.93 -4.87
CA LEU A 114 -12.65 -8.03 -4.00
C LEU A 114 -11.83 -8.10 -2.71
N LYS A 115 -10.49 -7.97 -2.76
CA LYS A 115 -9.67 -7.91 -1.53
C LYS A 115 -10.02 -6.70 -0.66
N THR A 116 -10.24 -5.53 -1.27
CA THR A 116 -10.65 -4.30 -0.57
C THR A 116 -12.00 -4.47 0.14
N LEU A 117 -12.93 -5.20 -0.48
CA LEU A 117 -14.22 -5.56 0.12
C LEU A 117 -14.14 -6.74 1.11
N GLY A 118 -12.95 -7.21 1.48
CA GLY A 118 -12.77 -8.25 2.48
C GLY A 118 -13.00 -9.69 2.00
N TYR A 119 -13.04 -9.94 0.69
CA TYR A 119 -13.10 -11.31 0.21
C TYR A 119 -11.76 -12.02 0.45
N THR A 120 -11.81 -13.24 0.97
CA THR A 120 -10.70 -14.19 0.83
C THR A 120 -10.76 -14.76 -0.58
N ILE A 121 -9.71 -14.52 -1.36
CA ILE A 121 -9.63 -14.97 -2.74
C ILE A 121 -8.95 -16.33 -2.80
N TYR A 122 -9.51 -17.24 -3.57
CA TYR A 122 -8.96 -18.55 -3.87
C TYR A 122 -8.75 -18.67 -5.38
N ASN A 123 -7.53 -19.01 -5.78
CA ASN A 123 -7.18 -19.37 -7.15
C ASN A 123 -6.61 -20.78 -7.13
N ASP A 124 -7.47 -21.80 -6.98
CA ASP A 124 -7.09 -23.21 -7.03
C ASP A 124 -7.69 -23.86 -8.29
N PRO A 125 -7.02 -23.72 -9.45
CA PRO A 125 -7.56 -24.18 -10.73
C PRO A 125 -7.62 -25.71 -10.84
N LEU A 126 -7.10 -26.47 -9.86
CA LEU A 126 -7.20 -27.93 -9.84
C LEU A 126 -8.37 -28.43 -9.03
N TRP A 127 -8.65 -27.72 -7.94
CA TRP A 127 -9.80 -28.02 -7.13
C TRP A 127 -11.09 -27.62 -7.84
N VAL A 128 -11.12 -26.46 -8.50
CA VAL A 128 -12.24 -26.09 -9.36
C VAL A 128 -11.69 -25.77 -10.75
N PRO A 129 -11.54 -26.79 -11.62
CA PRO A 129 -11.00 -26.58 -12.95
C PRO A 129 -12.03 -25.88 -13.84
N ILE A 130 -11.58 -24.83 -14.51
CA ILE A 130 -12.31 -24.11 -15.55
C ILE A 130 -11.59 -24.35 -16.85
N TYR A 131 -12.31 -24.77 -17.88
CA TYR A 131 -11.77 -25.01 -19.21
C TYR A 131 -12.28 -23.93 -20.14
N HIS A 132 -11.37 -23.21 -20.78
CA HIS A 132 -11.73 -22.22 -21.76
C HIS A 132 -11.59 -22.80 -23.16
N TYR A 133 -12.68 -22.79 -23.91
CA TYR A 133 -12.70 -23.14 -25.32
C TYR A 133 -12.81 -21.87 -26.16
N HIS A 134 -11.76 -21.57 -26.90
CA HIS A 134 -11.73 -20.48 -27.87
C HIS A 134 -11.73 -21.03 -29.29
N THR A 135 -12.62 -20.49 -30.13
CA THR A 135 -12.60 -20.72 -31.59
C THR A 135 -11.92 -19.59 -32.35
N ASP A 136 -11.69 -18.44 -31.71
CA ASP A 136 -11.03 -17.25 -32.25
C ASP A 136 -10.15 -16.61 -31.14
N GLN A 137 -9.02 -16.02 -31.52
CA GLN A 137 -8.08 -15.31 -30.65
C GLN A 137 -8.05 -13.80 -30.91
N ASN A 138 -8.89 -13.29 -31.81
CA ASN A 138 -8.99 -11.87 -32.11
C ASN A 138 -9.33 -11.06 -30.85
N ARG A 139 -8.58 -9.97 -30.65
CA ARG A 139 -8.81 -8.98 -29.60
C ARG A 139 -9.09 -7.64 -30.24
N ASP A 140 -10.08 -6.93 -29.74
CA ASP A 140 -10.50 -5.60 -30.21
C ASP A 140 -9.96 -4.46 -29.31
N TYR A 141 -9.02 -4.77 -28.42
CA TYR A 141 -8.39 -3.82 -27.50
C TYR A 141 -6.88 -3.75 -27.70
N THR A 142 -6.34 -2.60 -27.33
CA THR A 142 -4.92 -2.27 -27.35
C THR A 142 -4.38 -2.09 -25.94
N ARG A 143 -3.09 -1.76 -25.82
CA ARG A 143 -2.49 -1.39 -24.53
C ARG A 143 -3.06 -0.08 -23.97
N ASP A 144 -3.59 0.77 -24.83
CA ASP A 144 -4.14 2.08 -24.45
C ASP A 144 -5.53 1.94 -23.79
N ASP A 145 -6.22 0.82 -24.02
CA ASP A 145 -7.51 0.47 -23.40
C ASP A 145 -7.35 -0.17 -22.01
N ARG A 146 -6.14 -0.13 -21.44
CA ARG A 146 -5.85 -0.69 -20.12
C ARG A 146 -6.59 0.09 -19.04
N LEU A 147 -7.31 -0.63 -18.16
CA LEU A 147 -7.95 -0.02 -17.00
C LEU A 147 -6.92 0.53 -16.03
N PRO A 148 -7.15 1.66 -15.35
CA PRO A 148 -6.17 2.20 -14.41
C PRO A 148 -5.96 1.30 -13.18
N ASP A 149 -4.73 1.27 -12.68
CA ASP A 149 -4.37 0.67 -11.39
C ASP A 149 -5.09 1.39 -10.22
N PRO A 150 -5.13 0.85 -8.99
CA PRO A 150 -4.40 -0.32 -8.48
C PRO A 150 -4.88 -1.66 -9.03
N TYR A 151 -4.00 -2.66 -8.98
CA TYR A 151 -4.22 -4.03 -9.42
C TYR A 151 -3.86 -5.03 -8.33
N GLY A 152 -4.53 -6.18 -8.34
CA GLY A 152 -4.13 -7.37 -7.60
C GLY A 152 -3.47 -8.38 -8.54
N LEU A 153 -2.34 -8.93 -8.10
CA LEU A 153 -1.74 -10.13 -8.70
C LEU A 153 -1.97 -11.29 -7.72
N TYR A 154 -2.44 -12.42 -8.22
CA TYR A 154 -2.75 -13.58 -7.39
C TYR A 154 -2.27 -14.86 -8.05
N ILE A 155 -1.19 -15.41 -7.50
CA ILE A 155 -0.50 -16.59 -8.04
C ILE A 155 -1.37 -17.83 -7.79
N PRO A 156 -1.66 -18.65 -8.82
CA PRO A 156 -2.48 -19.84 -8.63
C PRO A 156 -1.86 -20.80 -7.62
N ALA A 157 -2.69 -21.31 -6.73
CA ALA A 157 -2.29 -22.28 -5.72
C ALA A 157 -1.67 -23.51 -6.38
N ARG A 158 -0.70 -24.10 -5.68
CA ARG A 158 0.00 -25.32 -6.13
C ARG A 158 0.77 -25.12 -7.44
N THR A 159 1.10 -23.90 -7.84
CA THR A 159 2.04 -23.65 -8.93
C THR A 159 3.38 -23.20 -8.38
N ASN A 160 4.45 -23.46 -9.14
CA ASN A 160 5.78 -22.99 -8.76
C ASN A 160 5.89 -21.47 -8.93
N ILE A 161 5.91 -20.77 -7.80
CA ILE A 161 6.00 -19.31 -7.75
C ILE A 161 7.27 -18.77 -8.45
N LYS A 162 8.37 -19.52 -8.41
CA LYS A 162 9.66 -19.15 -9.05
C LYS A 162 9.65 -19.29 -10.57
N GLN A 163 8.61 -19.90 -11.13
CA GLN A 163 8.42 -20.05 -12.57
C GLN A 163 7.19 -19.25 -13.06
N THR A 164 6.60 -18.44 -12.19
CA THR A 164 5.49 -17.54 -12.56
C THR A 164 6.02 -16.48 -13.54
N PRO A 165 5.43 -16.34 -14.74
CA PRO A 165 5.87 -15.36 -15.73
C PRO A 165 5.56 -13.93 -15.29
N SER A 166 6.40 -12.99 -15.73
CA SER A 166 6.17 -11.55 -15.52
C SER A 166 4.87 -11.10 -16.20
N SER A 167 4.13 -10.20 -15.56
CA SER A 167 2.80 -9.79 -15.99
C SER A 167 2.53 -8.34 -15.64
N LEU A 168 1.76 -7.63 -16.49
CA LEU A 168 1.40 -6.21 -16.30
C LEU A 168 2.56 -5.25 -15.99
N GLY A 169 3.79 -5.58 -16.42
CA GLY A 169 4.99 -4.79 -16.11
C GLY A 169 5.61 -5.08 -14.74
N VAL A 170 5.12 -6.10 -14.04
CA VAL A 170 5.68 -6.62 -12.78
C VAL A 170 6.46 -7.90 -13.08
N ASP A 171 7.74 -7.90 -12.74
CA ASP A 171 8.56 -9.09 -12.79
C ASP A 171 8.49 -9.86 -11.46
N ILE A 172 7.81 -11.01 -11.47
CA ILE A 172 7.57 -11.79 -10.25
C ILE A 172 8.88 -12.30 -9.63
N GLN A 173 9.91 -12.61 -10.43
CA GLN A 173 11.19 -13.03 -9.86
C GLN A 173 11.88 -11.89 -9.10
N SER A 174 11.90 -10.68 -9.67
CA SER A 174 12.34 -9.48 -8.98
C SER A 174 11.50 -9.21 -7.73
N VAL A 175 10.17 -9.37 -7.77
CA VAL A 175 9.32 -9.25 -6.58
C VAL A 175 9.75 -10.24 -5.51
N LEU A 176 9.87 -11.53 -5.82
CA LEU A 176 10.30 -12.57 -4.87
C LEU A 176 11.68 -12.28 -4.28
N HIS A 177 12.60 -11.75 -5.07
CA HIS A 177 13.92 -11.36 -4.58
C HIS A 177 13.85 -10.16 -3.63
N THR A 178 13.22 -9.08 -4.08
CA THR A 178 13.14 -7.79 -3.36
C THR A 178 12.24 -7.83 -2.13
N THR A 179 11.37 -8.83 -2.00
CA THR A 179 10.47 -9.03 -0.85
C THR A 179 10.93 -10.13 0.12
N ASN A 180 12.08 -10.75 -0.13
CA ASN A 180 12.52 -11.95 0.57
C ASN A 180 11.43 -13.05 0.58
N GLN A 181 11.04 -13.50 -0.61
CA GLN A 181 10.01 -14.51 -0.85
C GLN A 181 8.63 -14.11 -0.26
N LEU A 182 8.20 -12.87 -0.51
CA LEU A 182 6.93 -12.29 -0.01
C LEU A 182 6.84 -12.22 1.52
N LYS A 183 7.97 -12.16 2.25
CA LYS A 183 7.96 -11.91 3.71
C LYS A 183 7.37 -10.54 4.05
N TYR A 184 7.51 -9.56 3.16
CA TYR A 184 6.91 -8.22 3.24
C TYR A 184 6.50 -7.73 1.83
N LEU A 185 5.75 -6.62 1.74
CA LEU A 185 5.03 -6.20 0.53
C LEU A 185 3.94 -7.20 0.08
N HIS A 186 3.29 -7.83 1.05
CA HIS A 186 2.16 -8.72 0.85
C HIS A 186 0.89 -8.11 1.45
N PHE A 187 -0.13 -7.93 0.61
CA PHE A 187 -1.36 -7.19 0.95
C PHE A 187 -1.98 -7.61 2.28
N SER A 188 -2.19 -8.92 2.52
CA SER A 188 -2.90 -9.37 3.74
C SER A 188 -1.97 -9.56 4.94
N ASP A 189 -0.73 -9.97 4.69
CA ASP A 189 0.19 -10.40 5.75
C ASP A 189 0.84 -9.21 6.42
N ASP A 190 1.21 -8.16 5.68
CA ASP A 190 1.74 -6.93 6.27
C ASP A 190 0.74 -6.31 7.25
N ASN A 191 -0.53 -6.17 6.87
CA ASN A 191 -1.56 -5.63 7.79
C ASN A 191 -1.74 -6.52 9.03
N THR A 192 -1.77 -7.85 8.85
CA THR A 192 -1.94 -8.79 9.96
C THR A 192 -0.74 -8.77 10.91
N ASN A 193 0.47 -8.83 10.36
CA ASN A 193 1.72 -8.84 11.13
C ASN A 193 1.95 -7.48 11.81
N PHE A 194 1.56 -6.37 11.17
CA PHE A 194 1.62 -5.05 11.76
C PHE A 194 0.70 -4.91 12.97
N GLY A 195 -0.56 -5.35 12.86
CA GLY A 195 -1.49 -5.40 13.98
C GLY A 195 -0.98 -6.28 15.13
N LYS A 196 -0.39 -7.45 14.82
CA LYS A 196 0.23 -8.33 15.81
C LYS A 196 1.41 -7.66 16.53
N PHE A 197 2.32 -7.02 15.80
CA PHE A 197 3.44 -6.28 16.37
C PHE A 197 2.96 -5.21 17.36
N ILE A 198 1.99 -4.37 16.95
CA ILE A 198 1.43 -3.33 17.81
C ILE A 198 0.80 -3.94 19.06
N LYS A 199 -0.02 -4.98 18.88
CA LYS A 199 -0.69 -5.66 19.99
C LYS A 199 0.33 -6.21 20.99
N GLU A 200 1.36 -6.91 20.52
CA GLU A 200 2.43 -7.45 21.38
C GLU A 200 3.13 -6.35 22.19
N LYS A 201 3.49 -5.23 21.55
CA LYS A 201 4.13 -4.10 22.23
C LYS A 201 3.22 -3.50 23.30
N LEU A 202 1.94 -3.33 23.00
CA LEU A 202 0.97 -2.79 23.95
C LEU A 202 0.66 -3.75 25.10
N ASP A 203 0.51 -5.05 24.83
CA ASP A 203 0.26 -6.07 25.84
C ASP A 203 1.45 -6.21 26.81
N THR A 204 2.67 -5.92 26.34
CA THR A 204 3.90 -5.93 27.14
C THR A 204 4.29 -4.55 27.70
N ASN A 205 3.47 -3.51 27.50
CA ASN A 205 3.74 -2.12 27.88
C ASN A 205 5.12 -1.60 27.41
N LYS A 206 5.57 -2.03 26.22
CA LYS A 206 6.80 -1.56 25.60
C LYS A 206 6.48 -0.44 24.61
N PRO A 207 6.99 0.78 24.81
CA PRO A 207 6.90 1.84 23.82
C PRO A 207 7.52 1.40 22.49
N PHE A 208 7.03 1.96 21.39
CA PHE A 208 7.55 1.66 20.05
C PHE A 208 7.44 2.87 19.14
N ILE A 209 8.34 2.96 18.16
CA ILE A 209 8.30 3.94 17.09
C ILE A 209 8.21 3.22 15.74
N ILE A 210 7.28 3.67 14.89
CA ILE A 210 7.16 3.22 13.50
C ILE A 210 7.39 4.41 12.57
N PRO A 211 8.63 4.65 12.12
CA PRO A 211 8.91 5.68 11.14
C PRO A 211 8.48 5.22 9.74
N ARG A 212 8.40 6.20 8.83
CA ARG A 212 8.05 5.98 7.43
C ARG A 212 9.12 6.55 6.53
N ILE A 213 9.55 5.77 5.54
CA ILE A 213 10.33 6.29 4.43
C ILE A 213 9.44 7.29 3.68
N ALA A 214 9.68 8.58 3.90
CA ALA A 214 8.92 9.66 3.29
C ALA A 214 9.40 9.94 1.86
N GLY A 215 8.79 10.92 1.20
CA GLY A 215 9.11 11.26 -0.20
C GLY A 215 10.32 12.18 -0.28
N GLU A 216 10.04 13.46 -0.51
CA GLU A 216 11.07 14.51 -0.62
C GLU A 216 11.87 14.69 0.67
N GLU A 217 11.27 14.44 1.84
CA GLU A 217 11.95 14.48 3.13
C GLU A 217 13.09 13.46 3.22
N ASN A 218 12.87 12.23 2.70
CA ASN A 218 13.86 11.16 2.71
C ASN A 218 15.01 11.47 1.75
N ASN A 219 14.69 11.93 0.53
CA ASN A 219 15.69 12.41 -0.44
C ASN A 219 16.53 13.53 0.16
N PHE A 220 15.90 14.52 0.79
CA PHE A 220 16.59 15.63 1.41
C PHE A 220 17.55 15.16 2.51
N ALA A 221 17.07 14.35 3.46
CA ALA A 221 17.89 13.81 4.54
C ALA A 221 19.07 12.98 4.02
N PHE A 222 18.82 12.13 3.00
CA PHE A 222 19.85 11.31 2.36
C PHE A 222 20.93 12.15 1.68
N PHE A 223 20.57 13.10 0.80
CA PHE A 223 21.56 13.91 0.10
C PHE A 223 22.40 14.75 1.07
N THR A 224 21.78 15.29 2.13
CA THR A 224 22.54 15.97 3.19
C THR A 224 23.53 15.01 3.86
N ARG A 225 23.11 13.79 4.23
CA ARG A 225 23.99 12.81 4.86
C ARG A 225 25.17 12.43 3.96
N MET A 226 24.93 12.20 2.67
CA MET A 226 25.98 11.89 1.69
C MET A 226 26.98 13.04 1.52
N MET A 227 26.52 14.29 1.62
CA MET A 227 27.40 15.47 1.62
C MET A 227 28.22 15.62 2.90
N VAL A 228 27.65 15.28 4.06
CA VAL A 228 28.36 15.27 5.35
C VAL A 228 29.43 14.18 5.39
N GLU A 229 29.14 13.01 4.81
CA GLU A 229 30.08 11.87 4.72
C GLU A 229 31.14 12.05 3.61
N GLY A 230 31.11 13.15 2.85
CA GLY A 230 32.04 13.40 1.76
C GLY A 230 31.85 12.50 0.53
N LYS A 231 30.75 11.73 0.46
CA LYS A 231 30.40 10.88 -0.70
C LYS A 231 29.85 11.70 -1.87
N ILE A 232 29.29 12.88 -1.59
CA ILE A 232 28.88 13.88 -2.58
C ILE A 232 29.63 15.18 -2.26
N PRO A 233 30.37 15.78 -3.22
CA PRO A 233 31.08 17.02 -2.98
C PRO A 233 30.09 18.15 -2.72
N GLN A 234 30.44 19.12 -1.87
CA GLN A 234 29.61 20.30 -1.62
C GLN A 234 30.03 21.44 -2.56
N ASN A 235 29.33 21.59 -3.69
CA ASN A 235 29.52 22.68 -4.64
C ASN A 235 28.15 23.24 -5.09
N ASP A 236 28.15 24.28 -5.92
CA ASP A 236 26.91 24.97 -6.30
C ASP A 236 25.96 24.10 -7.15
N GLU A 237 26.48 23.06 -7.82
CA GLU A 237 25.67 22.11 -8.56
C GLU A 237 25.01 21.11 -7.62
N THR A 238 25.78 20.46 -6.75
CA THR A 238 25.25 19.43 -5.84
C THR A 238 24.35 20.02 -4.76
N LYS A 239 24.55 21.27 -4.34
CA LYS A 239 23.63 21.98 -3.44
C LYS A 239 22.20 22.05 -3.98
N LYS A 240 21.99 21.99 -5.31
CA LYS A 240 20.65 21.98 -5.92
C LYS A 240 19.87 20.70 -5.62
N LEU A 241 20.56 19.61 -5.25
CA LEU A 241 19.93 18.37 -4.78
C LEU A 241 19.18 18.60 -3.45
N LEU A 242 19.64 19.55 -2.64
CA LEU A 242 18.94 20.00 -1.44
C LEU A 242 17.83 20.97 -1.86
N ARG A 243 16.68 20.40 -2.24
CA ARG A 243 15.51 21.12 -2.77
C ARG A 243 14.75 21.86 -1.66
N TYR A 244 15.41 22.79 -0.96
CA TYR A 244 14.85 23.55 0.18
C TYR A 244 13.46 24.13 -0.11
N HIS A 245 13.28 24.75 -1.28
CA HIS A 245 12.01 25.36 -1.69
C HIS A 245 10.86 24.35 -1.80
N ILE A 246 11.14 23.10 -2.18
CA ILE A 246 10.13 22.04 -2.31
C ILE A 246 9.78 21.48 -0.95
N LEU A 247 10.78 21.26 -0.10
CA LEU A 247 10.55 20.83 1.27
C LEU A 247 9.72 21.88 2.03
N LYS A 248 9.99 23.17 1.82
CA LYS A 248 9.15 24.25 2.34
C LYS A 248 7.74 24.20 1.77
N ASN A 249 7.59 24.20 0.45
CA ASN A 249 6.27 24.26 -0.20
C ASN A 249 5.41 23.04 0.13
N ASN A 250 5.96 21.83 0.01
CA ASN A 250 5.21 20.58 0.11
C ASN A 250 5.14 20.05 1.55
N ALA A 251 6.27 20.06 2.26
CA ALA A 251 6.39 19.44 3.58
C ALA A 251 6.22 20.44 4.74
N GLY A 252 6.30 21.74 4.47
CA GLY A 252 6.15 22.80 5.48
C GLY A 252 7.39 22.93 6.39
N VAL A 253 8.57 22.59 5.88
CA VAL A 253 9.84 22.66 6.62
C VAL A 253 10.72 23.73 5.99
N ASN A 254 10.97 24.81 6.73
CA ASN A 254 11.83 25.90 6.30
C ASN A 254 13.25 25.73 6.84
N MET A 255 14.24 25.76 5.96
CA MET A 255 15.65 25.71 6.32
C MET A 255 16.41 26.70 5.45
N THR A 256 17.30 27.47 6.08
CA THR A 256 18.05 28.54 5.41
C THR A 256 19.53 28.25 5.27
N SER A 257 20.04 27.17 5.87
CA SER A 257 21.46 26.85 5.89
C SER A 257 21.73 25.35 5.76
N PHE A 258 22.96 25.00 5.37
CA PHE A 258 23.42 23.61 5.35
C PHE A 258 23.53 23.02 6.76
N GLU A 259 23.81 23.83 7.79
CA GLU A 259 23.78 23.38 9.19
C GLU A 259 22.35 22.99 9.63
N SER A 260 21.35 23.78 9.22
CA SER A 260 19.94 23.43 9.42
C SER A 260 19.61 22.10 8.74
N ALA A 261 20.07 21.91 7.50
CA ALA A 261 19.89 20.66 6.77
C ALA A 261 20.54 19.46 7.47
N LYS A 262 21.78 19.62 7.96
CA LYS A 262 22.50 18.58 8.70
C LYS A 262 21.72 18.15 9.94
N LYS A 263 21.26 19.13 10.74
CA LYS A 263 20.44 18.87 11.93
C LYS A 263 19.14 18.14 11.57
N TYR A 264 18.46 18.54 10.49
CA TYR A 264 17.27 17.84 10.02
C TYR A 264 17.56 16.39 9.60
N SER A 265 18.63 16.15 8.83
CA SER A 265 19.05 14.81 8.39
C SER A 265 19.39 13.89 9.58
N GLU A 266 20.09 14.41 10.59
CA GLU A 266 20.38 13.67 11.82
C GLU A 266 19.10 13.28 12.56
N LEU A 267 18.19 14.24 12.80
CA LEU A 267 16.92 13.96 13.49
C LEU A 267 16.01 13.02 12.69
N TYR A 268 16.01 13.12 11.35
CA TYR A 268 15.21 12.26 10.49
C TYR A 268 15.64 10.78 10.59
N PHE A 269 16.95 10.51 10.56
CA PHE A 269 17.46 9.14 10.60
C PHE A 269 17.47 8.53 12.01
N LYS A 270 17.51 9.32 13.08
CA LYS A 270 17.35 8.83 14.47
C LYS A 270 16.07 8.01 14.67
N ALA A 271 14.97 8.42 14.04
CA ALA A 271 13.72 7.68 14.10
C ALA A 271 13.86 6.23 13.62
N PHE A 272 14.70 5.99 12.60
CA PHE A 272 14.99 4.65 12.09
C PHE A 272 15.97 3.90 13.00
N GLU A 273 16.98 4.58 13.54
CA GLU A 273 17.94 4.02 14.53
C GLU A 273 17.22 3.46 15.75
N HIS A 274 16.21 4.16 16.26
CA HIS A 274 15.42 3.76 17.43
C HIS A 274 14.30 2.75 17.13
N SER A 275 13.97 2.52 15.85
CA SER A 275 12.86 1.65 15.47
C SER A 275 13.22 0.17 15.53
N GLU A 276 12.20 -0.67 15.70
CA GLU A 276 12.26 -2.13 15.48
C GLU A 276 11.55 -2.55 14.17
N LEU A 277 10.67 -1.67 13.67
CA LEU A 277 9.85 -1.85 12.48
C LEU A 277 9.66 -0.49 11.81
N TYR A 278 9.83 -0.40 10.49
CA TYR A 278 9.55 0.81 9.72
C TYR A 278 8.82 0.52 8.40
N SER A 279 8.12 1.53 7.87
CA SER A 279 7.34 1.34 6.64
C SER A 279 8.17 1.55 5.37
N VAL A 280 8.00 0.66 4.39
CA VAL A 280 8.71 0.68 3.10
C VAL A 280 7.74 0.78 1.93
N TRP A 281 8.23 1.37 0.83
CA TRP A 281 7.54 1.38 -0.47
C TRP A 281 7.95 0.21 -1.35
N GLU A 282 7.00 -0.23 -2.15
CA GLU A 282 7.16 -1.29 -3.14
C GLU A 282 7.95 -0.84 -4.37
N PRO A 283 8.91 -1.66 -4.89
CA PRO A 283 9.74 -1.28 -6.03
C PRO A 283 8.97 -0.97 -7.33
N TRP A 284 7.77 -1.54 -7.49
CA TRP A 284 6.89 -1.30 -8.64
C TRP A 284 6.03 -0.03 -8.52
N GLY A 285 6.05 0.63 -7.36
CA GLY A 285 5.27 1.83 -7.05
C GLY A 285 5.86 3.13 -7.60
N ALA A 286 5.01 4.13 -7.79
CA ALA A 286 5.45 5.46 -8.23
C ALA A 286 6.34 6.18 -7.20
N VAL A 287 6.08 5.96 -5.90
CA VAL A 287 6.86 6.59 -4.82
C VAL A 287 8.30 6.10 -4.85
N TYR A 288 8.51 4.77 -4.83
CA TYR A 288 9.87 4.19 -4.88
C TYR A 288 10.69 4.72 -6.06
N ARG A 289 10.09 4.81 -7.27
CA ARG A 289 10.78 5.35 -8.45
C ARG A 289 11.30 6.79 -8.25
N ALA A 290 10.61 7.60 -7.45
CA ALA A 290 11.02 8.97 -7.15
C ALA A 290 12.08 9.07 -6.03
N ILE A 291 12.27 8.02 -5.23
CA ILE A 291 13.16 8.04 -4.05
C ILE A 291 14.12 6.85 -3.99
N GLN A 292 14.34 6.12 -5.10
CA GLN A 292 15.03 4.83 -5.11
C GLN A 292 16.35 4.86 -4.33
N GLN A 293 17.23 5.83 -4.62
CA GLN A 293 18.54 5.94 -3.98
C GLN A 293 18.44 6.14 -2.46
N SER A 294 17.54 7.01 -2.01
CA SER A 294 17.38 7.32 -0.59
C SER A 294 16.61 6.22 0.16
N HIS A 295 15.72 5.50 -0.52
CA HIS A 295 15.04 4.32 0.02
C HIS A 295 16.01 3.15 0.18
N ASP A 296 16.79 2.83 -0.85
CA ASP A 296 17.83 1.78 -0.82
C ASP A 296 18.89 2.07 0.26
N TYR A 297 19.23 3.35 0.49
CA TYR A 297 20.08 3.75 1.60
C TYR A 297 19.48 3.37 2.95
N VAL A 298 18.18 3.64 3.18
CA VAL A 298 17.52 3.25 4.43
C VAL A 298 17.55 1.73 4.59
N LEU A 299 17.18 0.98 3.54
CA LEU A 299 17.15 -0.48 3.60
C LEU A 299 18.53 -1.11 3.85
N SER A 300 19.60 -0.54 3.31
CA SER A 300 20.96 -1.03 3.50
C SER A 300 21.57 -0.62 4.85
N THR A 301 21.17 0.55 5.37
CA THR A 301 21.68 1.09 6.65
C THR A 301 20.93 0.50 7.85
N PHE A 302 19.61 0.33 7.73
CA PHE A 302 18.69 -0.03 8.81
C PHE A 302 18.09 -1.41 8.55
N GLN A 303 18.63 -2.44 9.22
CA GLN A 303 18.26 -3.86 9.03
C GLN A 303 17.07 -4.34 9.89
N GLN A 304 16.22 -3.41 10.33
CA GLN A 304 14.99 -3.69 11.08
C GLN A 304 13.95 -4.44 10.23
N GLU A 305 12.91 -4.94 10.91
CA GLU A 305 11.73 -5.48 10.25
C GLU A 305 11.00 -4.40 9.45
N LYS A 306 10.23 -4.83 8.45
CA LYS A 306 9.61 -3.94 7.46
C LYS A 306 8.12 -4.19 7.41
N VAL A 307 7.34 -3.13 7.24
CA VAL A 307 5.92 -3.20 6.91
C VAL A 307 5.68 -2.44 5.61
N TRP A 308 4.83 -2.97 4.73
CA TRP A 308 4.44 -2.22 3.55
C TRP A 308 3.69 -0.93 3.94
N ALA A 309 4.15 0.23 3.46
CA ALA A 309 3.47 1.51 3.68
C ALA A 309 2.02 1.53 3.18
N PHE A 310 1.66 0.64 2.26
CA PHE A 310 0.29 0.41 1.81
C PHE A 310 -0.63 -0.11 2.92
N ALA A 311 -0.10 -0.70 4.00
CA ALA A 311 -0.88 -1.07 5.18
C ALA A 311 -1.51 0.15 5.89
N PHE A 312 -0.96 1.35 5.69
CA PHE A 312 -1.50 2.60 6.25
C PHE A 312 -2.72 3.11 5.48
N ASP A 313 -2.99 2.59 4.28
CA ASP A 313 -4.23 2.84 3.55
C ASP A 313 -5.35 1.95 4.15
N VAL A 314 -5.79 2.26 5.38
CA VAL A 314 -6.65 1.37 6.21
C VAL A 314 -7.97 0.98 5.56
N TYR A 315 -8.45 1.76 4.60
CA TYR A 315 -9.65 1.47 3.81
C TYR A 315 -9.53 0.18 2.97
N HIS A 316 -8.32 -0.36 2.79
CA HIS A 316 -8.12 -1.70 2.20
C HIS A 316 -8.37 -2.85 3.17
N TYR A 317 -8.47 -2.58 4.48
CA TYR A 317 -8.44 -3.57 5.54
C TYR A 317 -9.61 -3.44 6.51
N LEU A 318 -10.73 -2.82 6.12
CA LEU A 318 -11.85 -2.52 7.04
C LEU A 318 -12.45 -3.74 7.76
N HIS A 319 -12.23 -4.95 7.23
CA HIS A 319 -12.69 -6.21 7.80
C HIS A 319 -11.74 -6.79 8.87
N ASN A 320 -10.49 -6.36 8.89
CA ASN A 320 -9.48 -6.74 9.88
C ASN A 320 -8.38 -5.67 9.95
N PRO A 321 -8.69 -4.42 10.32
CA PRO A 321 -7.73 -3.34 10.23
C PRO A 321 -6.70 -3.46 11.37
N TRP A 322 -5.43 -3.19 11.08
CA TRP A 322 -4.38 -3.17 12.11
C TRP A 322 -4.69 -2.21 13.27
N THR A 323 -5.50 -1.16 13.04
CA THR A 323 -5.89 -0.18 14.05
C THR A 323 -6.70 -0.78 15.20
N TRP A 324 -7.32 -1.94 15.02
CA TRP A 324 -7.98 -2.66 16.13
C TRP A 324 -7.01 -3.14 17.21
N ALA A 325 -5.72 -3.25 16.91
CA ALA A 325 -4.70 -3.49 17.92
C ALA A 325 -4.59 -2.33 18.94
N LEU A 326 -5.10 -1.13 18.60
CA LEU A 326 -5.14 0.06 19.46
C LEU A 326 -6.40 0.15 20.33
N ARG A 327 -7.29 -0.86 20.30
CA ARG A 327 -8.56 -0.86 21.05
C ARG A 327 -8.36 -0.42 22.50
N GLY A 328 -9.21 0.50 22.97
CA GLY A 328 -9.20 0.96 24.36
C GLY A 328 -8.05 1.90 24.74
N LYS A 329 -7.20 2.32 23.78
CA LYS A 329 -6.09 3.23 24.04
C LYS A 329 -6.49 4.69 23.88
N ARG A 330 -5.82 5.56 24.62
CA ARG A 330 -5.89 7.02 24.42
C ARG A 330 -4.95 7.41 23.29
N LEU A 331 -5.51 7.92 22.21
CA LEU A 331 -4.79 8.22 20.98
C LEU A 331 -4.54 9.72 20.85
N LEU A 332 -3.27 10.12 20.76
CA LEU A 332 -2.90 11.46 20.33
C LEU A 332 -2.89 11.52 18.81
N ILE A 333 -3.82 12.28 18.23
CA ILE A 333 -3.89 12.52 16.80
C ILE A 333 -3.19 13.84 16.49
N ILE A 334 -2.04 13.75 15.82
CA ILE A 334 -1.29 14.92 15.37
C ILE A 334 -1.57 15.14 13.89
N SER A 335 -2.36 16.16 13.57
CA SER A 335 -2.82 16.40 12.20
C SER A 335 -3.14 17.87 11.95
N PRO A 336 -2.88 18.42 10.75
CA PRO A 336 -3.35 19.75 10.38
C PRO A 336 -4.88 19.92 10.39
N PHE A 337 -5.61 18.80 10.38
CA PHE A 337 -7.08 18.73 10.24
C PHE A 337 -7.79 18.47 11.58
N GLU A 338 -7.26 19.06 12.66
CA GLU A 338 -7.76 18.88 14.02
C GLU A 338 -9.26 19.19 14.15
N ASP A 339 -9.72 20.33 13.66
CA ASP A 339 -11.12 20.76 13.78
C ASP A 339 -12.01 19.81 12.97
N SER A 340 -11.61 19.53 11.72
CA SER A 340 -12.34 18.59 10.86
C SER A 340 -12.44 17.20 11.47
N MET A 341 -11.38 16.70 12.12
CA MET A 341 -11.38 15.36 12.73
C MET A 341 -12.22 15.30 14.02
N LYS A 342 -12.19 16.35 14.85
CA LYS A 342 -13.00 16.45 16.07
C LYS A 342 -14.50 16.35 15.76
N GLU A 343 -14.95 16.98 14.68
CA GLU A 343 -16.35 16.91 14.23
C GLU A 343 -16.83 15.49 13.85
N LYS A 344 -15.90 14.54 13.65
CA LYS A 344 -16.17 13.19 13.15
C LYS A 344 -16.18 12.15 14.25
N ILE A 345 -15.63 12.43 15.43
CA ILE A 345 -15.42 11.43 16.49
C ILE A 345 -16.71 10.69 16.86
N ASN A 346 -17.82 11.41 17.02
CA ASN A 346 -19.10 10.83 17.43
C ASN A 346 -19.82 10.05 16.31
N LYS A 347 -19.37 10.21 15.07
CA LYS A 347 -19.96 9.57 13.88
C LYS A 347 -18.93 8.77 13.06
N ARG A 348 -17.86 8.32 13.73
CA ARG A 348 -16.72 7.69 13.07
C ARG A 348 -17.06 6.32 12.49
N LYS A 349 -18.00 5.60 13.12
CA LYS A 349 -18.46 4.29 12.65
C LYS A 349 -19.18 4.42 11.31
N GLU A 350 -19.89 5.52 11.09
CA GLU A 350 -20.71 5.77 9.91
C GLU A 350 -19.89 6.15 8.67
N ILE A 351 -18.62 6.52 8.84
CA ILE A 351 -17.70 6.84 7.73
C ILE A 351 -17.47 5.62 6.84
N TYR A 352 -17.21 4.47 7.46
CA TYR A 352 -16.89 3.21 6.78
C TYR A 352 -17.86 2.07 7.09
N GLY A 353 -18.85 2.30 7.97
CA GLY A 353 -19.71 1.24 8.53
C GLY A 353 -19.03 0.44 9.66
N VAL A 354 -17.77 0.75 9.98
CA VAL A 354 -16.96 0.11 11.01
C VAL A 354 -16.23 1.17 11.84
N ASP A 355 -16.13 0.94 13.15
CA ASP A 355 -15.28 1.77 14.01
C ASP A 355 -13.82 1.28 13.87
N LEU A 356 -12.97 2.12 13.28
CA LEU A 356 -11.55 1.84 13.12
C LEU A 356 -10.80 1.83 14.46
N PHE A 357 -11.36 2.50 15.48
CA PHE A 357 -10.72 2.74 16.78
C PHE A 357 -11.70 2.40 17.91
N PRO A 358 -12.12 1.12 18.02
CA PRO A 358 -13.10 0.72 19.01
C PRO A 358 -12.59 1.05 20.41
N GLU A 359 -13.45 1.65 21.23
CA GLU A 359 -13.18 1.99 22.64
C GLU A 359 -12.00 2.96 22.86
N CYS A 360 -11.42 3.54 21.81
CA CYS A 360 -10.35 4.53 21.95
C CYS A 360 -10.88 5.89 22.40
N GLU A 361 -10.04 6.61 23.14
CA GLU A 361 -10.21 8.04 23.42
C GLU A 361 -9.28 8.86 22.54
N PHE A 362 -9.61 10.12 22.29
CA PHE A 362 -8.86 10.96 21.35
C PHE A 362 -8.45 12.28 21.97
N VAL A 363 -7.18 12.60 21.80
CA VAL A 363 -6.61 13.92 22.04
C VAL A 363 -6.06 14.43 20.72
N PHE A 364 -6.25 15.70 20.42
CA PHE A 364 -5.82 16.28 19.15
C PHE A 364 -4.85 17.41 19.38
N ILE A 365 -3.89 17.55 18.46
CA ILE A 365 -3.03 18.71 18.38
C ILE A 365 -2.63 19.00 16.94
N LYS A 366 -2.78 20.27 16.53
CA LYS A 366 -2.29 20.75 15.25
C LYS A 366 -0.75 20.91 15.24
N PRO A 367 -0.02 20.24 14.33
CA PRO A 367 1.42 20.45 14.13
C PRO A 367 1.69 21.79 13.43
N PRO A 368 2.95 22.25 13.34
CA PRO A 368 3.33 23.38 12.51
C PRO A 368 2.86 23.17 11.07
N GLN A 369 1.92 24.01 10.62
CA GLN A 369 1.33 23.94 9.29
C GLN A 369 1.84 25.12 8.46
N THR A 370 3.03 24.95 7.87
CA THR A 370 3.70 26.04 7.14
C THR A 370 3.92 25.75 5.66
N GLN A 371 3.12 24.87 5.07
CA GLN A 371 3.18 24.56 3.64
C GLN A 371 2.80 25.76 2.76
N GLY A 372 3.10 25.66 1.47
CA GLY A 372 2.83 26.71 0.49
C GLY A 372 3.66 27.97 0.76
N THR A 373 3.00 29.12 0.76
CA THR A 373 3.63 30.42 1.07
C THR A 373 3.33 30.91 2.48
N GLN A 374 2.87 30.00 3.36
CA GLN A 374 2.68 30.31 4.76
C GLN A 374 4.02 30.68 5.41
N GLU A 375 4.04 31.81 6.11
CA GLU A 375 5.24 32.26 6.83
C GLU A 375 5.66 31.25 7.89
N SER A 376 6.97 31.12 8.09
CA SER A 376 7.55 30.22 9.08
C SER A 376 8.92 30.69 9.51
N ARG A 377 9.32 30.32 10.72
CA ARG A 377 10.69 30.44 11.21
C ARG A 377 11.54 29.26 10.71
N GLU A 378 12.78 29.17 11.15
CA GLU A 378 13.59 27.96 10.91
C GLU A 378 12.93 26.73 11.52
N PHE A 379 13.11 25.58 10.84
CA PHE A 379 12.36 24.37 11.16
C PHE A 379 12.52 23.94 12.61
N ASP A 380 13.71 24.12 13.18
CA ASP A 380 14.04 23.68 14.52
C ASP A 380 13.44 24.60 15.59
N ILE A 381 13.21 25.88 15.27
CA ILE A 381 12.45 26.79 16.13
C ILE A 381 10.98 26.34 16.18
N GLU A 382 10.38 26.08 15.01
CA GLU A 382 8.99 25.58 14.94
C GLU A 382 8.84 24.23 15.65
N LEU A 383 9.82 23.33 15.45
CA LEU A 383 9.84 22.00 16.06
C LEU A 383 10.01 22.07 17.58
N CYS A 384 10.93 22.89 18.09
CA CYS A 384 11.14 23.06 19.54
C CYS A 384 9.90 23.64 20.23
N ASP A 385 9.23 24.62 19.61
CA ASP A 385 7.98 25.16 20.17
C ASP A 385 6.86 24.12 20.13
N PHE A 386 6.84 23.26 19.12
CA PHE A 386 5.89 22.15 19.05
C PHE A 386 6.17 21.07 20.12
N TYR A 387 7.43 20.72 20.36
CA TYR A 387 7.83 19.80 21.42
C TYR A 387 7.37 20.26 22.80
N LYS A 388 7.52 21.56 23.11
CA LYS A 388 6.99 22.13 24.37
C LYS A 388 5.48 21.91 24.53
N LYS A 389 4.70 21.95 23.44
CA LYS A 389 3.27 21.67 23.47
C LYS A 389 2.99 20.18 23.69
N LEU A 390 3.77 19.29 23.06
CA LEU A 390 3.63 17.84 23.25
C LEU A 390 3.92 17.42 24.69
N GLU A 391 4.93 18.01 25.34
CA GLU A 391 5.26 17.71 26.74
C GLU A 391 4.08 17.97 27.69
N LEU A 392 3.28 19.00 27.43
CA LEU A 392 2.09 19.30 28.23
C LEU A 392 1.00 18.24 28.12
N MET A 393 1.08 17.35 27.12
CA MET A 393 0.10 16.32 26.82
C MET A 393 0.62 14.91 27.09
N LYS A 394 1.84 14.77 27.63
CA LYS A 394 2.54 13.48 27.81
C LYS A 394 1.71 12.43 28.54
N ASP A 395 0.95 12.85 29.54
CA ASP A 395 0.16 11.96 30.38
C ASP A 395 -1.25 11.67 29.83
N ASP A 396 -1.66 12.36 28.76
CA ASP A 396 -3.03 12.30 28.22
C ASP A 396 -3.22 11.22 27.14
N PHE A 397 -2.14 10.60 26.65
CA PHE A 397 -2.20 9.58 25.60
C PHE A 397 -1.28 8.39 25.86
N ASP A 398 -1.54 7.30 25.14
CA ASP A 398 -0.76 6.07 25.16
C ASP A 398 -0.01 5.86 23.84
N VAL A 399 -0.66 6.18 22.71
CA VAL A 399 -0.09 6.05 21.37
C VAL A 399 -0.39 7.30 20.53
N ALA A 400 0.60 7.81 19.80
CA ALA A 400 0.43 8.91 18.86
C ALA A 400 0.32 8.42 17.41
N LEU A 401 -0.65 8.94 16.66
CA LEU A 401 -0.78 8.78 15.22
C LEU A 401 -0.46 10.11 14.54
N CYS A 402 0.61 10.13 13.76
CA CYS A 402 1.22 11.36 13.29
C CYS A 402 0.98 11.60 11.80
N SER A 403 0.54 12.81 11.46
CA SER A 403 0.45 13.38 10.12
C SER A 403 0.99 14.81 10.14
N CYS A 404 2.31 14.96 10.21
CA CYS A 404 2.98 16.23 10.52
C CYS A 404 3.82 16.80 9.35
N GLY A 405 3.51 16.43 8.10
CA GLY A 405 4.35 16.81 6.95
C GLY A 405 5.81 16.41 7.16
N GLY A 406 6.73 17.35 6.92
CA GLY A 406 8.17 17.07 7.04
C GLY A 406 8.66 16.85 8.47
N TYR A 407 7.83 17.07 9.49
CA TYR A 407 8.18 16.81 10.88
C TYR A 407 7.85 15.39 11.34
N GLY A 408 7.21 14.56 10.51
CA GLY A 408 6.63 13.26 10.90
C GLY A 408 7.59 12.35 11.67
N ASN A 409 8.73 11.98 11.07
CA ASN A 409 9.71 11.11 11.73
C ASN A 409 10.35 11.77 12.97
N LEU A 410 10.62 13.07 12.91
CA LEU A 410 11.26 13.83 14.01
C LEU A 410 10.35 13.87 15.25
N VAL A 411 9.05 14.13 15.04
CA VAL A 411 8.05 14.14 16.10
C VAL A 411 7.84 12.75 16.70
N CYS A 412 7.80 11.71 15.85
CA CYS A 412 7.68 10.34 16.36
C CYS A 412 8.89 9.95 17.21
N ASP A 413 10.10 10.32 16.78
CA ASP A 413 11.35 10.09 17.53
C ASP A 413 11.30 10.75 18.90
N TYR A 414 10.91 12.03 18.96
CA TYR A 414 10.79 12.76 20.21
C TYR A 414 9.78 12.14 21.20
N ILE A 415 8.60 11.75 20.70
CA ILE A 415 7.57 11.08 21.52
C ILE A 415 8.11 9.75 22.08
N TYR A 416 8.89 9.03 21.29
CA TYR A 416 9.49 7.78 21.72
C TYR A 416 10.65 7.99 22.71
N SER A 417 11.65 8.80 22.37
CA SER A 417 12.88 8.94 23.15
C SER A 417 12.74 9.80 24.41
N GLU A 418 12.00 10.91 24.33
CA GLU A 418 11.89 11.89 25.44
C GLU A 418 10.62 11.67 26.27
N MET A 419 9.53 11.26 25.62
CA MET A 419 8.26 11.05 26.30
C MET A 419 8.03 9.58 26.71
N ASN A 420 8.83 8.64 26.19
CA ASN A 420 8.69 7.20 26.44
C ASN A 420 7.27 6.68 26.10
N LYS A 421 6.73 7.14 24.97
CA LYS A 421 5.40 6.80 24.44
C LYS A 421 5.49 6.22 23.03
N SER A 422 4.45 5.52 22.60
CA SER A 422 4.45 4.95 21.25
C SER A 422 4.04 5.96 20.19
N ALA A 423 4.66 5.91 19.01
CA ALA A 423 4.34 6.82 17.90
C ALA A 423 4.42 6.12 16.54
N ILE A 424 3.43 6.41 15.67
CA ILE A 424 3.35 5.86 14.31
C ILE A 424 3.26 7.02 13.31
N TYR A 425 4.21 7.11 12.38
CA TYR A 425 4.13 8.08 11.30
C TYR A 425 3.23 7.57 10.15
N VAL A 426 1.92 7.79 10.29
CA VAL A 426 0.91 7.38 9.29
C VAL A 426 0.99 8.23 8.02
N GLY A 427 1.24 9.53 8.18
CA GLY A 427 1.26 10.48 7.06
C GLY A 427 -0.14 10.93 6.62
N GLY A 428 -0.19 11.59 5.46
CA GLY A 428 -1.38 12.35 5.05
C GLY A 428 -2.66 11.52 4.81
N VAL A 429 -2.58 10.19 4.72
CA VAL A 429 -3.74 9.29 4.63
C VAL A 429 -4.54 9.24 5.94
N LEU A 430 -3.95 9.64 7.07
CA LEU A 430 -4.63 9.68 8.37
C LEU A 430 -5.94 10.47 8.33
N GLN A 431 -6.05 11.49 7.46
CA GLN A 431 -7.30 12.23 7.26
C GLN A 431 -8.47 11.34 6.80
N MET A 432 -8.20 10.32 5.98
CA MET A 432 -9.23 9.43 5.45
C MET A 432 -9.80 8.52 6.54
N TYR A 433 -9.05 8.27 7.62
CA TYR A 433 -9.53 7.47 8.76
C TYR A 433 -10.71 8.16 9.45
N PHE A 434 -10.80 9.49 9.31
CA PHE A 434 -11.87 10.33 9.84
C PHE A 434 -12.79 10.87 8.73
N GLY A 435 -12.80 10.25 7.55
CA GLY A 435 -13.73 10.62 6.48
C GLY A 435 -13.44 11.98 5.85
N ILE A 436 -12.19 12.44 5.93
CA ILE A 436 -11.74 13.68 5.31
C ILE A 436 -10.96 13.33 4.05
N TYR A 437 -11.13 14.10 2.98
CA TYR A 437 -10.41 13.84 1.74
C TYR A 437 -9.99 15.13 1.02
N GLY A 438 -8.72 15.22 0.63
CA GLY A 438 -8.16 16.22 -0.29
C GLY A 438 -8.14 15.80 -1.77
N SER A 439 -7.60 16.66 -2.63
CA SER A 439 -7.63 16.48 -4.09
C SER A 439 -6.83 15.27 -4.57
N ARG A 440 -5.80 14.82 -3.81
CA ARG A 440 -5.05 13.60 -4.09
C ARG A 440 -5.95 12.37 -4.15
N TRP A 441 -6.81 12.20 -3.15
CA TRP A 441 -7.62 10.99 -3.03
C TRP A 441 -8.70 10.90 -4.10
N VAL A 442 -9.20 12.04 -4.58
CA VAL A 442 -10.12 12.08 -5.73
C VAL A 442 -9.43 11.58 -6.99
N ARG A 443 -8.18 11.98 -7.22
CA ARG A 443 -7.40 11.58 -8.40
C ARG A 443 -6.87 10.15 -8.32
N GLU A 444 -6.35 9.76 -7.15
CA GLU A 444 -5.54 8.55 -7.00
C GLU A 444 -6.27 7.40 -6.30
N ARG A 445 -7.42 7.67 -5.67
CA ARG A 445 -8.26 6.66 -4.98
C ARG A 445 -9.74 6.75 -5.38
N PRO A 446 -10.08 6.91 -6.67
CA PRO A 446 -11.48 7.06 -7.09
C PRO A 446 -12.33 5.86 -6.71
N ASP A 447 -11.79 4.65 -6.73
CA ASP A 447 -12.53 3.43 -6.39
C ASP A 447 -12.91 3.40 -4.90
N ILE A 448 -12.00 3.81 -4.03
CA ILE A 448 -12.26 3.89 -2.58
C ILE A 448 -13.37 4.91 -2.30
N LEU A 449 -13.34 6.06 -2.97
CA LEU A 449 -14.40 7.04 -2.84
C LEU A 449 -15.73 6.53 -3.42
N ARG A 450 -15.73 5.81 -4.54
CA ARG A 450 -16.95 5.19 -5.09
C ARG A 450 -17.57 4.19 -4.11
N ILE A 451 -16.75 3.46 -3.36
CA ILE A 451 -17.21 2.48 -2.37
C ILE A 451 -17.73 3.20 -1.11
N HIS A 452 -16.94 4.09 -0.51
CA HIS A 452 -17.18 4.54 0.87
C HIS A 452 -17.72 5.96 1.02
N LEU A 453 -17.63 6.82 -0.01
CA LEU A 453 -18.05 8.23 0.13
C LEU A 453 -19.57 8.32 0.40
N ASN A 454 -19.91 8.96 1.52
CA ASN A 454 -21.28 9.17 2.00
C ASN A 454 -21.40 10.55 2.71
N GLU A 455 -22.55 10.86 3.30
CA GLU A 455 -22.82 12.15 3.96
C GLU A 455 -21.93 12.48 5.16
N HIS A 456 -21.22 11.50 5.72
CA HIS A 456 -20.29 11.70 6.84
C HIS A 456 -18.91 12.14 6.39
N TRP A 457 -18.62 12.10 5.09
CA TRP A 457 -17.37 12.57 4.51
C TRP A 457 -17.38 14.06 4.23
N SER A 458 -16.21 14.71 4.27
CA SER A 458 -16.07 16.11 3.87
C SER A 458 -14.67 16.46 3.38
N ARG A 459 -14.54 17.61 2.72
CA ARG A 459 -13.24 18.30 2.59
C ARG A 459 -12.81 18.85 3.96
N PRO A 460 -11.52 19.14 4.18
CA PRO A 460 -11.09 19.85 5.38
C PRO A 460 -11.74 21.24 5.51
N ASN A 461 -11.86 21.71 6.74
CA ASN A 461 -12.38 23.02 7.07
C ASN A 461 -11.51 24.15 6.47
N ASN A 462 -12.14 25.28 6.16
CA ASN A 462 -11.46 26.38 5.48
C ASN A 462 -10.34 27.04 6.31
N ASN A 463 -10.49 27.06 7.64
CA ASN A 463 -9.48 27.56 8.57
C ASN A 463 -8.25 26.66 8.70
N GLU A 464 -8.29 25.45 8.12
CA GLU A 464 -7.20 24.48 8.11
C GLU A 464 -6.40 24.50 6.80
N LYS A 465 -6.65 25.49 5.94
CA LYS A 465 -5.93 25.71 4.68
C LYS A 465 -4.77 26.69 4.90
N PRO A 466 -3.50 26.28 4.68
CA PRO A 466 -2.39 27.21 4.68
C PRO A 466 -2.47 28.16 3.48
N LYS A 467 -1.76 29.28 3.54
CA LYS A 467 -1.68 30.23 2.43
C LYS A 467 -1.12 29.55 1.17
N ASP A 468 -1.81 29.77 0.04
CA ASP A 468 -1.51 29.16 -1.27
C ASP A 468 -1.47 27.62 -1.26
N PHE A 469 -2.31 26.96 -0.46
CA PHE A 469 -2.41 25.50 -0.42
C PHE A 469 -2.61 24.84 -1.80
N GLN A 470 -3.14 25.56 -2.78
CA GLN A 470 -3.30 25.07 -4.16
C GLN A 470 -1.96 24.76 -4.85
N LYS A 471 -0.88 25.45 -4.45
CA LYS A 471 0.49 25.19 -4.93
C LYS A 471 1.10 23.94 -4.26
N VAL A 472 0.49 23.44 -3.21
CA VAL A 472 0.94 22.24 -2.48
C VAL A 472 0.40 21.02 -3.21
N GLU A 473 1.14 20.58 -4.23
CA GLU A 473 0.86 19.39 -5.03
C GLU A 473 -0.59 19.35 -5.60
N GLY A 474 -1.11 20.53 -5.97
CA GLY A 474 -2.47 20.67 -6.50
C GLY A 474 -3.55 20.48 -5.43
N SER A 475 -3.35 21.05 -4.23
CA SER A 475 -4.22 20.84 -3.06
C SER A 475 -4.27 19.36 -2.64
N CYS A 476 -3.15 18.65 -2.61
CA CYS A 476 -3.18 17.18 -2.42
C CYS A 476 -3.99 16.74 -1.17
N TYR A 477 -3.88 17.49 -0.07
CA TYR A 477 -4.60 17.20 1.18
C TYR A 477 -5.81 18.11 1.45
N TRP A 478 -6.19 18.99 0.52
CA TRP A 478 -7.34 19.90 0.64
C TRP A 478 -8.29 19.77 -0.57
#